data_AF-A0A482XTM1-F1
#
_entry.id   AF-A0A482XTM1-F1
#
_cell.length_a   1.000
_cell.length_b   1.000
_cell.length_c   1.000
_cell.angle_alpha   90.00
_cell.angle_beta   90.00
_cell.angle_gamma   90.00
#
_symmetry.space_group_name_H-M   'P 1'
#
loop_
_entity.id
_entity.type
_entity.pdbx_description
1 polymer ?
#
loop_
_entity_poly.entity_id
_entity_poly.type
_entity_poly.pdbx_seq_one_letter_code
_entity_poly.pdbx_strand_id
1 'polypeptide(L)'
;MGRNESTRSHDGHGHGHDHGGDTTSSRKLAAVSLINVVGFVVELAGGLAFGSVALISDAVHMLFDALAYVMAFAAASIAEGYDNGERWSYGLHRLEPFAAFLNGLLLLPMVGFILWESYQRFLDPIAIGTGPTIAIAIGGLLVNVGSVVVLHGDAMSLNEKGAFYHLLGDAGGSIAVIVSVLAVEVTGIRAVDPITAALIAAVVAWSAITVLRGSGEIFFLKTPLESGEIRAHLTEIEGVDRVDDFHAWQICSQITVATVHVETGVETMAEAETVVSRVHDALDRHGVDHATVELSPRYADRDVHLDTHCH
;
A
#
# COMPACT_ATOMS: atom_id res chain seq x y z
N MET A 1 67.15 12.62 8.33
CA MET A 1 66.36 13.74 8.86
C MET A 1 65.29 14.07 7.83
N GLY A 2 64.05 13.69 8.08
CA GLY A 2 62.91 13.94 7.19
C GLY A 2 61.67 14.32 8.01
N ARG A 3 60.98 15.38 7.56
CA ARG A 3 59.65 15.91 7.92
C ARG A 3 59.60 17.34 7.36
N ASN A 4 58.55 17.86 6.72
CA ASN A 4 57.11 17.70 6.88
C ASN A 4 56.41 17.98 5.52
N GLU A 5 55.41 17.18 5.17
CA GLU A 5 54.27 17.63 4.39
C GLU A 5 53.02 17.45 5.27
N SER A 6 52.29 18.54 5.49
CA SER A 6 51.04 18.59 6.24
C SER A 6 49.88 18.28 5.29
N THR A 7 49.33 17.08 5.37
CA THR A 7 48.04 16.76 4.77
C THR A 7 46.93 17.30 5.67
N ARG A 8 46.11 18.21 5.14
CA ARG A 8 44.83 18.63 5.74
C ARG A 8 43.80 17.55 5.42
N SER A 9 43.24 16.92 6.44
CA SER A 9 42.04 16.10 6.34
C SER A 9 40.82 17.03 6.26
N HIS A 10 40.01 16.88 5.22
CA HIS A 10 38.66 17.45 5.16
C HIS A 10 37.72 16.51 5.91
N ASP A 11 37.07 17.02 6.96
CA ASP A 11 35.97 16.38 7.65
C ASP A 11 34.73 16.42 6.75
N GLY A 12 34.34 15.26 6.23
CA GLY A 12 33.06 15.06 5.56
C GLY A 12 31.97 14.81 6.60
N HIS A 13 31.06 15.77 6.78
CA HIS A 13 29.84 15.57 7.53
C HIS A 13 28.86 14.73 6.71
N GLY A 14 28.88 13.41 6.94
CA GLY A 14 27.83 12.51 6.46
C GLY A 14 26.61 12.61 7.37
N HIS A 15 25.53 13.21 6.87
CA HIS A 15 24.20 13.10 7.46
C HIS A 15 23.64 11.71 7.13
N GLY A 16 23.90 10.73 7.99
CA GLY A 16 23.22 9.45 7.94
C GLY A 16 21.80 9.61 8.48
N HIS A 17 20.81 9.58 7.60
CA HIS A 17 19.42 9.36 7.99
C HIS A 17 19.28 7.89 8.38
N ASP A 18 19.27 7.66 9.68
CA ASP A 18 19.06 6.36 10.31
C ASP A 18 17.59 5.95 10.13
N HIS A 19 17.27 5.20 9.08
CA HIS A 19 15.97 4.53 8.91
C HIS A 19 15.88 3.29 9.83
N GLY A 20 16.09 3.50 11.13
CA GLY A 20 16.11 2.45 12.15
C GLY A 20 14.73 2.11 12.73
N GLY A 21 13.68 2.05 11.90
CA GLY A 21 12.31 1.88 12.40
C GLY A 21 11.46 0.94 11.59
N ASP A 22 11.57 -0.39 11.77
CA ASP A 22 10.46 -1.29 11.39
C ASP A 22 10.44 -2.73 11.98
N THR A 23 11.31 -3.06 12.95
CA THR A 23 11.31 -4.42 13.53
C THR A 23 10.04 -4.77 14.33
N THR A 24 9.30 -3.76 14.81
CA THR A 24 8.07 -3.95 15.60
C THR A 24 6.82 -4.07 14.70
N SER A 25 6.77 -3.30 13.61
CA SER A 25 5.70 -3.32 12.60
C SER A 25 5.67 -4.66 11.86
N SER A 26 6.84 -5.14 11.41
CA SER A 26 6.99 -6.44 10.75
C SER A 26 6.55 -7.63 11.62
N ARG A 27 6.82 -7.59 12.94
CA ARG A 27 6.40 -8.64 13.89
C ARG A 27 4.89 -8.66 14.14
N LYS A 28 4.23 -7.50 14.19
CA LYS A 28 2.77 -7.43 14.37
C LYS A 28 2.03 -7.87 13.12
N LEU A 29 2.52 -7.50 11.93
CA LEU A 29 1.97 -8.01 10.67
C LEU A 29 2.13 -9.53 10.58
N ALA A 30 3.29 -10.07 10.96
CA ALA A 30 3.47 -11.52 11.06
C ALA A 30 2.50 -12.18 12.06
N ALA A 31 2.18 -11.52 13.18
CA ALA A 31 1.20 -12.00 14.14
C ALA A 31 -0.22 -12.01 13.56
N VAL A 32 -0.64 -10.97 12.82
CA VAL A 32 -1.94 -10.95 12.13
C VAL A 32 -2.01 -12.02 11.05
N SER A 33 -0.98 -12.15 10.22
CA SER A 33 -0.87 -13.22 9.23
C SER A 33 -1.05 -14.58 9.90
N LEU A 34 -0.38 -14.81 11.03
CA LEU A 34 -0.47 -16.07 11.77
C LEU A 34 -1.88 -16.30 12.32
N ILE A 35 -2.53 -15.28 12.88
CA ILE A 35 -3.90 -15.40 13.40
C ILE A 35 -4.87 -15.76 12.28
N ASN A 36 -4.79 -15.10 11.12
CA ASN A 36 -5.67 -15.41 9.98
C ASN A 36 -5.40 -16.79 9.38
N VAL A 37 -4.13 -17.21 9.28
CA VAL A 37 -3.78 -18.57 8.85
C VAL A 37 -4.33 -19.60 9.84
N VAL A 38 -4.24 -19.36 11.14
CA VAL A 38 -4.80 -20.25 12.17
C VAL A 38 -6.32 -20.30 12.08
N GLY A 39 -6.98 -19.14 11.92
CA GLY A 39 -8.43 -19.04 11.72
C GLY A 39 -8.90 -19.85 10.52
N PHE A 40 -8.24 -19.68 9.37
CA PHE A 40 -8.46 -20.48 8.16
C PHE A 40 -8.38 -21.99 8.44
N VAL A 41 -7.31 -22.45 9.11
CA VAL A 41 -7.12 -23.89 9.40
C VAL A 41 -8.24 -24.42 10.30
N VAL A 42 -8.66 -23.64 11.31
CA VAL A 42 -9.73 -24.02 12.24
C VAL A 42 -11.08 -24.14 11.52
N GLU A 43 -11.44 -23.15 10.69
CA GLU A 43 -12.69 -23.16 9.94
C GLU A 43 -12.73 -24.23 8.87
N LEU A 44 -11.62 -24.44 8.15
CA LEU A 44 -11.52 -25.53 7.18
C LEU A 44 -11.68 -26.90 7.86
N ALA A 45 -10.99 -27.11 8.99
CA ALA A 45 -11.11 -28.34 9.77
C ALA A 45 -12.54 -28.54 10.29
N GLY A 46 -13.18 -27.48 10.79
CA GLY A 46 -14.58 -27.51 11.21
C GLY A 46 -15.53 -27.81 10.05
N GLY A 47 -15.35 -27.14 8.91
CA GLY A 47 -16.14 -27.37 7.71
C GLY A 47 -16.06 -28.81 7.20
N LEU A 48 -14.85 -29.38 7.18
CA LEU A 48 -14.64 -30.78 6.79
C LEU A 48 -15.18 -31.77 7.84
N ALA A 49 -14.96 -31.52 9.14
CA ALA A 49 -15.39 -32.41 10.21
C ALA A 49 -16.92 -32.46 10.37
N PHE A 50 -17.59 -31.32 10.18
CA PHE A 50 -19.04 -31.20 10.32
C PHE A 50 -19.80 -31.24 8.98
N GLY A 51 -19.09 -31.38 7.85
CA GLY A 51 -19.68 -31.41 6.51
C GLY A 51 -20.39 -30.11 6.13
N SER A 52 -19.96 -28.97 6.68
CA SER A 52 -20.63 -27.68 6.51
C SER A 52 -20.05 -26.90 5.34
N VAL A 53 -20.83 -26.78 4.27
CA VAL A 53 -20.50 -25.98 3.09
C VAL A 53 -20.30 -24.50 3.46
N ALA A 54 -21.05 -24.00 4.44
CA ALA A 54 -20.92 -22.62 4.92
C ALA A 54 -19.54 -22.37 5.55
N LEU A 55 -19.07 -23.27 6.42
CA LEU A 55 -17.73 -23.19 7.03
C LEU A 55 -16.62 -23.35 6.00
N ILE A 56 -16.81 -24.19 4.98
CA ILE A 56 -15.83 -24.35 3.89
C ILE A 56 -15.76 -23.07 3.04
N SER A 57 -16.89 -22.42 2.77
CA SER A 57 -16.92 -21.15 2.03
C SER A 57 -16.24 -20.01 2.79
N ASP A 58 -16.44 -19.95 4.11
CA ASP A 58 -15.80 -18.96 4.99
C ASP A 58 -14.29 -19.22 5.11
N ALA A 59 -13.89 -20.49 5.22
CA ALA A 59 -12.48 -20.85 5.18
C ALA A 59 -11.80 -20.42 3.87
N VAL A 60 -12.48 -20.51 2.72
CA VAL A 60 -11.93 -20.01 1.46
C VAL A 60 -11.79 -18.48 1.48
N HIS A 61 -12.70 -17.74 2.11
CA HIS A 61 -12.54 -16.30 2.35
C HIS A 61 -11.26 -16.00 3.14
N MET A 62 -11.14 -16.63 4.31
CA MET A 62 -10.02 -16.46 5.23
C MET A 62 -8.69 -16.87 4.61
N LEU A 63 -8.70 -17.83 3.67
CA LEU A 63 -7.51 -18.21 2.90
C LEU A 63 -7.02 -17.07 2.00
N PHE A 64 -7.92 -16.38 1.29
CA PHE A 64 -7.53 -15.26 0.44
C PHE A 64 -7.01 -14.09 1.28
N ASP A 65 -7.61 -13.82 2.44
CA ASP A 65 -7.13 -12.79 3.36
C ASP A 65 -5.77 -13.16 3.96
N ALA A 66 -5.59 -14.41 4.38
CA ALA A 66 -4.31 -14.91 4.86
C ALA A 66 -3.22 -14.82 3.77
N LEU A 67 -3.55 -15.18 2.52
CA LEU A 67 -2.63 -15.07 1.40
C LEU A 67 -2.23 -13.61 1.14
N ALA A 68 -3.17 -12.67 1.27
CA ALA A 68 -2.89 -11.24 1.18
C ALA A 68 -1.82 -10.80 2.18
N TYR A 69 -1.99 -11.16 3.46
CA TYR A 69 -1.05 -10.80 4.51
C TYR A 69 0.32 -11.47 4.34
N VAL A 70 0.33 -12.74 3.92
CA VAL A 70 1.59 -13.47 3.62
C VAL A 70 2.33 -12.81 2.46
N MET A 71 1.63 -12.46 1.38
CA MET A 71 2.23 -11.79 0.22
C MET A 71 2.77 -10.40 0.59
N ALA A 72 2.02 -9.61 1.37
CA ALA A 72 2.45 -8.31 1.85
C ALA A 72 3.69 -8.42 2.76
N PHE A 73 3.68 -9.36 3.71
CA PHE A 73 4.82 -9.61 4.60
C PHE A 73 6.05 -10.08 3.83
N ALA A 74 5.88 -11.01 2.88
CA ALA A 74 6.97 -11.49 2.04
C ALA A 74 7.55 -10.37 1.18
N ALA A 75 6.71 -9.53 0.57
CA ALA A 75 7.14 -8.38 -0.22
C ALA A 75 7.97 -7.40 0.62
N ALA A 76 7.48 -7.02 1.80
CA ALA A 76 8.19 -6.14 2.73
C ALA A 76 9.53 -6.75 3.18
N SER A 77 9.51 -8.01 3.61
CA SER A 77 10.73 -8.71 4.09
C SER A 77 11.80 -8.84 3.00
N ILE A 78 11.39 -9.11 1.75
CA ILE A 78 12.31 -9.19 0.61
C ILE A 78 12.84 -7.80 0.25
N ALA A 79 11.99 -6.77 0.28
CA ALA A 79 12.37 -5.41 -0.03
C ALA A 79 13.38 -4.84 0.99
N GLU A 80 13.20 -5.12 2.29
CA GLU A 80 14.13 -4.71 3.35
C GLU A 80 15.45 -5.49 3.32
N GLY A 81 15.40 -6.78 3.01
CA GLY A 81 16.58 -7.66 3.06
C GLY A 81 17.47 -7.65 1.82
N TYR A 82 16.99 -7.10 0.69
CA TYR A 82 17.73 -7.08 -0.56
C TYR A 82 18.52 -5.77 -0.71
N ASP A 83 19.80 -5.80 -0.34
CA ASP A 83 20.75 -4.71 -0.60
C ASP A 83 20.88 -4.45 -2.11
N ASN A 84 21.03 -3.18 -2.49
CA ASN A 84 21.03 -2.66 -3.88
C ASN A 84 22.11 -3.30 -4.78
N GLY A 85 21.86 -4.52 -5.25
CA GLY A 85 22.73 -5.21 -6.19
C GLY A 85 22.75 -4.51 -7.56
N GLU A 86 23.84 -4.66 -8.31
CA GLU A 86 24.08 -4.00 -9.61
C GLU A 86 22.95 -4.17 -10.65
N ARG A 87 22.12 -5.21 -10.51
CA ARG A 87 21.00 -5.50 -11.42
C ARG A 87 19.68 -4.82 -11.05
N TRP A 88 19.47 -4.50 -9.76
CA TRP A 88 18.25 -3.87 -9.26
C TRP A 88 18.65 -2.62 -8.49
N SER A 89 18.88 -1.53 -9.23
CA SER A 89 19.48 -0.29 -8.70
C SER A 89 18.63 0.41 -7.63
N TYR A 90 17.31 0.20 -7.65
CA TYR A 90 16.37 0.66 -6.62
C TYR A 90 15.86 -0.50 -5.75
N GLY A 91 16.62 -1.59 -5.64
CA GLY A 91 16.22 -2.78 -4.90
C GLY A 91 14.94 -3.44 -5.43
N LEU A 92 14.23 -4.12 -4.53
CA LEU A 92 13.00 -4.88 -4.84
C LEU A 92 11.73 -4.22 -4.27
N HIS A 93 11.76 -2.92 -4.00
CA HIS A 93 10.63 -2.18 -3.40
C HIS A 93 9.35 -2.24 -4.25
N ARG A 94 9.45 -2.45 -5.57
CA ARG A 94 8.27 -2.64 -6.45
C ARG A 94 7.48 -3.93 -6.17
N LEU A 95 7.99 -4.85 -5.35
CA LEU A 95 7.22 -6.02 -4.90
C LEU A 95 6.02 -5.63 -4.01
N GLU A 96 6.10 -4.51 -3.30
CA GLU A 96 5.02 -4.02 -2.45
C GLU A 96 3.76 -3.65 -3.29
N PRO A 97 3.82 -2.73 -4.27
CA PRO A 97 2.66 -2.45 -5.12
C PRO A 97 2.22 -3.66 -5.93
N PHE A 98 3.14 -4.58 -6.27
CA PHE A 98 2.78 -5.84 -6.94
C PHE A 98 1.94 -6.76 -6.05
N ALA A 99 2.35 -6.96 -4.80
CA ALA A 99 1.59 -7.76 -3.84
C ALA A 99 0.21 -7.14 -3.59
N ALA A 100 0.14 -5.81 -3.45
CA ALA A 100 -1.14 -5.09 -3.30
C ALA A 100 -2.06 -5.26 -4.53
N PHE A 101 -1.50 -5.14 -5.74
CA PHE A 101 -2.24 -5.34 -6.98
C PHE A 101 -2.77 -6.77 -7.10
N LEU A 102 -1.92 -7.77 -6.84
CA LEU A 102 -2.31 -9.17 -6.90
C LEU A 102 -3.39 -9.48 -5.86
N ASN A 103 -3.28 -8.94 -4.65
CA ASN A 103 -4.31 -9.09 -3.63
C ASN A 103 -5.66 -8.52 -4.09
N GLY A 104 -5.67 -7.26 -4.56
CA GLY A 104 -6.89 -6.64 -5.08
C GLY A 104 -7.51 -7.44 -6.23
N LEU A 105 -6.67 -8.07 -7.07
CA LEU A 105 -7.12 -8.93 -8.16
C LEU A 105 -7.78 -10.23 -7.66
N LEU A 106 -7.23 -10.85 -6.60
CA LEU A 106 -7.76 -12.07 -6.01
C LEU A 106 -9.11 -11.86 -5.29
N LEU A 107 -9.36 -10.66 -4.78
CA LEU A 107 -10.64 -10.30 -4.16
C LEU A 107 -11.79 -10.20 -5.18
N LEU A 108 -11.53 -9.87 -6.45
CA LEU A 108 -12.59 -9.66 -7.44
C LEU A 108 -13.41 -10.95 -7.75
N PRO A 109 -12.80 -12.12 -8.01
CA PRO A 109 -13.55 -13.37 -8.16
C PRO A 109 -14.40 -13.70 -6.94
N MET A 110 -13.88 -13.45 -5.74
CA MET A 110 -14.59 -13.70 -4.50
C MET A 110 -15.84 -12.82 -4.37
N VAL A 111 -15.71 -11.51 -4.63
CA VAL A 111 -16.86 -10.61 -4.65
C VAL A 111 -17.88 -11.02 -5.72
N GLY A 112 -17.40 -11.41 -6.91
CA GLY A 112 -18.26 -11.93 -7.97
C GLY A 112 -19.05 -13.17 -7.54
N PHE A 113 -18.42 -14.07 -6.79
CA PHE A 113 -19.07 -15.25 -6.22
C PHE A 113 -20.14 -14.89 -5.19
N ILE A 114 -19.84 -14.00 -4.23
CA ILE A 114 -20.82 -13.56 -3.22
C ILE A 114 -22.03 -12.88 -3.85
N LEU A 115 -21.80 -12.00 -4.85
CA LEU A 115 -22.88 -11.32 -5.56
C LEU A 115 -23.74 -12.32 -6.35
N TRP A 116 -23.12 -13.29 -6.99
CA TRP A 116 -23.83 -14.36 -7.69
C TRP A 116 -24.67 -15.21 -6.73
N GLU A 117 -24.11 -15.64 -5.59
CA GLU A 117 -24.83 -16.41 -4.58
C GLU A 117 -25.99 -15.59 -3.98
N SER A 118 -25.75 -14.32 -3.66
CA SER A 118 -26.77 -13.40 -3.15
C SER A 118 -27.92 -13.25 -4.14
N TYR A 119 -27.62 -13.12 -5.43
CA TYR A 119 -28.63 -13.06 -6.48
C TYR A 119 -29.45 -14.36 -6.58
N GLN A 120 -28.80 -15.53 -6.51
CA GLN A 120 -29.51 -16.81 -6.50
C GLN A 120 -30.43 -16.96 -5.29
N ARG A 121 -29.94 -16.62 -4.08
CA ARG A 121 -30.74 -16.66 -2.83
C ARG A 121 -31.89 -15.67 -2.82
N PHE A 122 -31.76 -14.55 -3.53
CA PHE A 122 -32.86 -13.60 -3.71
C PHE A 122 -33.98 -14.17 -4.59
N LEU A 123 -33.63 -14.94 -5.63
CA LEU A 123 -34.60 -15.58 -6.53
C LEU A 123 -35.25 -16.83 -5.92
N ASP A 124 -34.47 -17.68 -5.26
CA ASP A 124 -34.95 -18.90 -4.61
C ASP A 124 -34.51 -18.93 -3.13
N PRO A 125 -35.35 -18.42 -2.20
CA PRO A 125 -34.98 -18.29 -0.79
C PRO A 125 -34.84 -19.63 -0.07
N ILE A 126 -33.59 -20.06 0.14
CA ILE A 126 -33.24 -21.24 0.91
C ILE A 126 -33.36 -20.95 2.42
N ALA A 127 -33.82 -21.92 3.21
CA ALA A 127 -33.80 -21.81 4.66
C ALA A 127 -32.35 -21.97 5.18
N ILE A 128 -31.83 -20.90 5.78
CA ILE A 128 -30.49 -20.90 6.38
C ILE A 128 -30.58 -21.50 7.78
N GLY A 129 -29.62 -22.34 8.16
CA GLY A 129 -29.50 -22.80 9.53
C GLY A 129 -29.07 -21.66 10.46
N THR A 130 -30.03 -21.01 11.11
CA THR A 130 -29.82 -19.86 12.02
C THR A 130 -28.71 -20.13 13.05
N GLY A 131 -28.71 -21.32 13.67
CA GLY A 131 -27.73 -21.71 14.69
C GLY A 131 -26.27 -21.75 14.18
N PRO A 132 -25.97 -22.58 13.16
CA PRO A 132 -24.63 -22.63 12.56
C PRO A 132 -24.14 -21.26 12.04
N THR A 133 -24.99 -20.50 11.36
CA THR A 133 -24.59 -19.19 10.80
C THR A 133 -24.24 -18.18 11.88
N ILE A 134 -25.02 -18.11 12.96
CA ILE A 134 -24.70 -17.23 14.10
C ILE A 134 -23.41 -17.68 14.79
N ALA A 135 -23.20 -18.99 14.96
CA ALA A 135 -21.98 -19.50 15.59
C ALA A 135 -20.71 -19.13 14.79
N ILE A 136 -20.76 -19.27 13.46
CA ILE A 136 -19.67 -18.88 12.56
C ILE A 136 -19.42 -17.37 12.65
N ALA A 137 -20.47 -16.56 12.50
CA ALA A 137 -20.33 -15.10 12.52
C ALA A 137 -19.81 -14.57 13.86
N ILE A 138 -20.18 -15.20 14.99
CA ILE A 138 -19.61 -14.89 16.30
C ILE A 138 -18.14 -15.32 16.37
N GLY A 139 -17.79 -16.50 15.84
CA GLY A 139 -16.42 -16.98 15.75
C GLY A 139 -15.52 -16.00 15.01
N GLY A 140 -15.89 -15.63 13.78
CA GLY A 140 -15.18 -14.63 12.98
C GLY A 140 -15.09 -13.26 13.68
N LEU A 141 -16.19 -12.81 14.30
CA LEU A 141 -16.17 -11.57 15.08
C LEU A 141 -15.16 -11.62 16.24
N LEU A 142 -15.09 -12.73 16.98
CA LEU A 142 -14.14 -12.88 18.08
C LEU A 142 -12.68 -12.91 17.59
N VAL A 143 -12.42 -13.57 16.45
CA VAL A 143 -11.10 -13.57 15.81
C VAL A 143 -10.71 -12.15 15.40
N ASN A 144 -11.58 -11.44 14.68
CA ASN A 144 -11.31 -10.08 14.21
C ASN A 144 -11.13 -9.09 15.36
N VAL A 145 -11.99 -9.13 16.38
CA VAL A 145 -11.84 -8.30 17.59
C VAL A 145 -10.56 -8.64 18.34
N GLY A 146 -10.21 -9.92 18.46
CA GLY A 146 -8.95 -10.36 19.06
C GLY A 146 -7.73 -9.79 18.33
N SER A 147 -7.73 -9.86 16.98
CA SER A 147 -6.70 -9.27 16.13
C SER A 147 -6.60 -7.75 16.29
N VAL A 148 -7.73 -7.05 16.38
CA VAL A 148 -7.78 -5.60 16.62
C VAL A 148 -7.16 -5.23 17.96
N VAL A 149 -7.47 -5.97 19.04
CA VAL A 149 -6.89 -5.73 20.37
C VAL A 149 -5.39 -5.97 20.38
N VAL A 150 -4.89 -6.97 19.65
CA VAL A 150 -3.46 -7.23 19.49
C VAL A 150 -2.76 -6.13 18.70
N LEU A 151 -3.43 -5.55 17.70
CA LEU A 151 -2.88 -4.46 16.90
C LEU A 151 -2.91 -3.10 17.59
N HIS A 152 -3.86 -2.89 18.51
CA HIS A 152 -4.10 -1.60 19.13
C HIS A 152 -2.91 -1.17 20.00
N GLY A 153 -2.37 0.02 19.72
CA GLY A 153 -1.28 0.63 20.49
C GLY A 153 -1.14 2.12 20.23
N ASP A 154 -0.43 2.82 21.12
CA ASP A 154 -0.37 4.30 21.15
C ASP A 154 0.32 4.92 19.91
N ALA A 155 1.13 4.15 19.18
CA ALA A 155 1.78 4.57 17.94
C ALA A 155 1.67 3.48 16.88
N MET A 156 0.61 3.53 16.06
CA MET A 156 0.43 2.62 14.92
C MET A 156 1.14 3.16 13.68
N SER A 157 1.95 2.31 13.03
CA SER A 157 2.53 2.59 11.71
C SER A 157 1.44 2.71 10.64
N LEU A 158 1.75 3.26 9.46
CA LEU A 158 0.77 3.35 8.35
C LEU A 158 0.28 1.96 7.93
N ASN A 159 1.17 0.97 7.91
CA ASN A 159 0.81 -0.41 7.58
C ASN A 159 -0.07 -1.05 8.67
N GLU A 160 0.23 -0.78 9.95
CA GLU A 160 -0.61 -1.20 11.08
C GLU A 160 -2.00 -0.56 11.02
N LYS A 161 -2.11 0.74 10.69
CA LYS A 161 -3.40 1.42 10.49
C LYS A 161 -4.19 0.78 9.35
N GLY A 162 -3.53 0.45 8.24
CA GLY A 162 -4.17 -0.25 7.11
C GLY A 162 -4.76 -1.59 7.53
N ALA A 163 -3.98 -2.43 8.21
CA ALA A 163 -4.45 -3.71 8.75
C ALA A 163 -5.57 -3.54 9.80
N PHE A 164 -5.48 -2.53 10.67
CA PHE A 164 -6.50 -2.22 11.67
C PHE A 164 -7.86 -1.90 11.02
N TYR A 165 -7.88 -1.03 10.00
CA TYR A 165 -9.11 -0.68 9.30
C TYR A 165 -9.70 -1.85 8.51
N HIS A 166 -8.85 -2.74 7.98
CA HIS A 166 -9.30 -3.97 7.33
C HIS A 166 -10.04 -4.87 8.31
N LEU A 167 -9.41 -5.19 9.45
CA LEU A 167 -10.01 -6.03 10.50
C LEU A 167 -11.30 -5.43 11.07
N LEU A 168 -11.37 -4.10 11.17
CA LEU A 168 -12.59 -3.40 11.58
C LEU A 168 -13.71 -3.55 10.55
N GLY A 169 -13.36 -3.55 9.26
CA GLY A 169 -14.26 -3.87 8.16
C GLY A 169 -14.83 -5.28 8.26
N ASP A 170 -13.97 -6.28 8.50
CA ASP A 170 -14.37 -7.68 8.63
C ASP A 170 -15.26 -7.91 9.85
N ALA A 171 -14.91 -7.30 10.99
CA ALA A 171 -15.76 -7.30 12.18
C ALA A 171 -17.13 -6.67 11.92
N GLY A 172 -17.17 -5.55 11.17
CA GLY A 172 -18.40 -4.92 10.72
C GLY A 172 -19.24 -5.85 9.83
N GLY A 173 -18.58 -6.60 8.93
CA GLY A 173 -19.20 -7.65 8.13
C GLY A 173 -19.83 -8.75 8.98
N SER A 174 -19.10 -9.27 9.97
CA SER A 174 -19.63 -10.30 10.90
C SER A 174 -20.86 -9.79 11.67
N ILE A 175 -20.83 -8.54 12.15
CA ILE A 175 -21.98 -7.91 12.82
C ILE A 175 -23.18 -7.80 11.88
N ALA A 176 -22.96 -7.35 10.63
CA ALA A 176 -24.02 -7.24 9.64
C ALA A 176 -24.68 -8.60 9.36
N VAL A 177 -23.91 -9.68 9.27
CA VAL A 177 -24.43 -11.05 9.13
C VAL A 177 -25.27 -11.47 10.35
N ILE A 178 -24.79 -11.24 11.57
CA ILE A 178 -25.53 -11.56 12.80
C ILE A 178 -26.87 -10.82 12.83
N VAL A 179 -26.86 -9.51 12.56
CA VAL A 179 -28.06 -8.68 12.53
C VAL A 179 -29.02 -9.15 11.45
N SER A 180 -28.52 -9.49 10.26
CA SER A 180 -29.31 -10.01 9.16
C SER A 180 -30.04 -11.30 9.53
N VAL A 181 -29.33 -12.29 10.07
CA VAL A 181 -29.92 -13.58 10.46
C VAL A 181 -30.99 -13.40 11.55
N LEU A 182 -30.73 -12.58 12.57
CA LEU A 182 -31.70 -12.27 13.61
C LEU A 182 -32.93 -11.54 13.05
N ALA A 183 -32.74 -10.61 12.11
CA ALA A 183 -33.83 -9.92 11.45
C ALA A 183 -34.69 -10.88 10.61
N VAL A 184 -34.08 -11.83 9.90
CA VAL A 184 -34.81 -12.89 9.16
C VAL A 184 -35.62 -13.74 10.13
N GLU A 185 -35.05 -14.15 11.27
CA GLU A 185 -35.74 -14.97 12.28
C GLU A 185 -36.96 -14.25 12.87
N VAL A 186 -36.84 -12.96 13.18
CA VAL A 186 -37.92 -12.17 13.80
C VAL A 186 -38.99 -11.76 12.78
N THR A 187 -38.60 -11.38 11.57
CA THR A 187 -39.51 -10.80 10.56
C THR A 187 -40.04 -11.82 9.57
N GLY A 188 -39.36 -12.95 9.39
CA GLY A 188 -39.61 -13.93 8.33
C GLY A 188 -39.20 -13.47 6.93
N ILE A 189 -38.63 -12.27 6.78
CA ILE A 189 -38.26 -11.69 5.48
C ILE A 189 -36.91 -12.27 5.02
N ARG A 190 -36.96 -13.36 4.25
CA ARG A 190 -35.75 -14.05 3.78
C ARG A 190 -34.86 -13.23 2.84
N ALA A 191 -35.37 -12.15 2.25
CA ALA A 191 -34.60 -11.26 1.37
C ALA A 191 -33.56 -10.41 2.12
N VAL A 192 -33.64 -10.29 3.45
CA VAL A 192 -32.69 -9.50 4.24
C VAL A 192 -31.27 -10.06 4.15
N ASP A 193 -31.11 -11.39 4.13
CA ASP A 193 -29.82 -12.06 3.99
C ASP A 193 -29.09 -11.74 2.67
N PRO A 194 -29.67 -12.02 1.49
CA PRO A 194 -29.01 -11.72 0.21
C PRO A 194 -28.79 -10.22 -0.01
N ILE A 195 -29.65 -9.34 0.52
CA ILE A 195 -29.42 -7.89 0.46
C ILE A 195 -28.20 -7.50 1.30
N THR A 196 -28.10 -8.03 2.53
CA THR A 196 -26.97 -7.75 3.41
C THR A 196 -25.67 -8.27 2.83
N ALA A 197 -25.66 -9.50 2.30
CA ALA A 197 -24.50 -10.08 1.62
C ALA A 197 -24.07 -9.25 0.39
N ALA A 198 -25.03 -8.77 -0.41
CA ALA A 198 -24.74 -7.89 -1.55
C ALA A 198 -24.16 -6.53 -1.13
N LEU A 199 -24.61 -5.96 -0.01
CA LEU A 199 -24.06 -4.72 0.54
C LEU A 199 -22.61 -4.90 1.03
N ILE A 200 -22.33 -5.98 1.76
CA ILE A 200 -20.97 -6.33 2.19
C ILE A 200 -20.07 -6.50 0.96
N ALA A 201 -20.53 -7.29 -0.03
CA ALA A 201 -19.79 -7.52 -1.26
C ALA A 201 -19.49 -6.22 -2.04
N ALA A 202 -20.42 -5.25 -2.05
CA ALA A 202 -20.20 -3.95 -2.67
C ALA A 202 -19.09 -3.13 -1.98
N VAL A 203 -19.05 -3.16 -0.65
CA VAL A 203 -17.97 -2.52 0.14
C VAL A 203 -16.62 -3.17 -0.14
N VAL A 204 -16.57 -4.51 -0.17
CA VAL A 204 -15.35 -5.26 -0.49
C VAL A 204 -14.89 -4.97 -1.93
N ALA A 205 -15.80 -4.96 -2.92
CA ALA A 205 -15.47 -4.57 -4.30
C ALA A 205 -14.89 -3.16 -4.38
N TRP A 206 -15.50 -2.19 -3.69
CA TRP A 206 -15.00 -0.82 -3.68
C TRP A 206 -13.58 -0.73 -3.09
N SER A 207 -13.31 -1.47 -2.01
CA SER A 207 -11.97 -1.59 -1.43
C SER A 207 -10.98 -2.20 -2.42
N ALA A 208 -11.31 -3.36 -3.01
CA ALA A 208 -10.46 -4.05 -3.97
C ALA A 208 -10.13 -3.18 -5.20
N ILE A 209 -11.12 -2.46 -5.75
CA ILE A 209 -10.92 -1.55 -6.87
C ILE A 209 -10.05 -0.36 -6.49
N THR A 210 -10.20 0.18 -5.27
CA THR A 210 -9.36 1.28 -4.76
C THR A 210 -7.90 0.83 -4.66
N VAL A 211 -7.65 -0.36 -4.11
CA VAL A 211 -6.29 -0.94 -4.01
C VAL A 211 -5.71 -1.21 -5.40
N LEU A 212 -6.48 -1.80 -6.31
CA LEU A 212 -6.06 -2.04 -7.70
C LEU A 212 -5.71 -0.76 -8.44
N ARG A 213 -6.49 0.31 -8.25
CA ARG A 213 -6.20 1.62 -8.83
C ARG A 213 -4.93 2.21 -8.25
N GLY A 214 -4.80 2.29 -6.93
CA GLY A 214 -3.61 2.86 -6.29
C GLY A 214 -2.32 2.12 -6.66
N SER A 215 -2.35 0.78 -6.61
CA SER A 215 -1.19 -0.04 -7.01
C SER A 215 -0.90 0.04 -8.52
N GLY A 216 -1.94 0.08 -9.35
CA GLY A 216 -1.83 0.30 -10.79
C GLY A 216 -1.22 1.65 -11.15
N GLU A 217 -1.59 2.71 -10.44
CA GLU A 217 -1.03 4.06 -10.62
C GLU A 217 0.49 4.08 -10.42
N ILE A 218 1.01 3.33 -9.45
CA ILE A 218 2.45 3.16 -9.23
C ILE A 218 3.10 2.43 -10.43
N PHE A 219 2.45 1.40 -10.98
CA PHE A 219 2.97 0.71 -12.17
C PHE A 219 3.02 1.57 -13.42
N PHE A 220 2.02 2.45 -13.58
CA PHE A 220 1.94 3.40 -14.67
C PHE A 220 2.75 4.68 -14.42
N LEU A 221 3.56 4.72 -13.36
CA LEU A 221 4.43 5.85 -13.01
C LEU A 221 3.66 7.16 -12.88
N LYS A 222 2.41 7.09 -12.38
CA LYS A 222 1.62 8.29 -12.14
C LYS A 222 2.33 9.15 -11.10
N THR A 223 2.43 10.44 -11.40
CA THR A 223 2.98 11.43 -10.47
C THR A 223 2.15 11.48 -9.18
N PRO A 224 2.77 11.36 -7.99
CA PRO A 224 2.06 11.42 -6.71
C PRO A 224 1.88 12.85 -6.19
N LEU A 225 2.44 13.85 -6.87
CA LEU A 225 2.54 15.25 -6.44
C LEU A 225 1.79 16.19 -7.37
N GLU A 226 1.39 17.36 -6.87
CA GLU A 226 0.86 18.41 -7.72
C GLU A 226 2.01 19.13 -8.45
N SER A 227 2.37 18.64 -9.64
CA SER A 227 3.51 19.16 -10.41
C SER A 227 3.48 20.67 -10.64
N GLY A 228 2.28 21.27 -10.72
CA GLY A 228 2.14 22.73 -10.88
C GLY A 228 2.60 23.52 -9.64
N GLU A 229 2.30 23.03 -8.45
CA GLU A 229 2.70 23.65 -7.18
C GLU A 229 4.21 23.56 -6.98
N ILE A 230 4.79 22.38 -7.24
CA ILE A 230 6.24 22.16 -7.12
C ILE A 230 6.99 23.04 -8.12
N ARG A 231 6.56 23.07 -9.40
CA ARG A 231 7.21 23.93 -10.41
C ARG A 231 7.16 25.40 -10.00
N ALA A 232 6.04 25.88 -9.46
CA ALA A 232 5.93 27.24 -8.98
C ALA A 232 6.92 27.51 -7.84
N HIS A 233 6.98 26.62 -6.84
CA HIS A 233 7.88 26.79 -5.70
C HIS A 233 9.36 26.71 -6.09
N LEU A 234 9.73 25.80 -7.00
CA LEU A 234 11.09 25.69 -7.52
C LEU A 234 11.52 26.96 -8.27
N THR A 235 10.59 27.62 -8.97
CA THR A 235 10.85 28.88 -9.69
C THR A 235 11.07 30.07 -8.74
N GLU A 236 10.62 29.98 -7.48
CA GLU A 236 10.84 31.02 -6.47
C GLU A 236 12.25 30.95 -5.85
N ILE A 237 13.01 29.88 -6.11
CA ILE A 237 14.35 29.69 -5.57
C ILE A 237 15.32 30.65 -6.26
N GLU A 238 16.05 31.44 -5.45
CA GLU A 238 17.09 32.32 -5.98
C GLU A 238 18.16 31.52 -6.74
N GLY A 239 18.39 31.92 -7.99
CA GLY A 239 19.30 31.27 -8.94
C GLY A 239 18.60 30.33 -9.92
N VAL A 240 17.30 30.06 -9.76
CA VAL A 240 16.47 29.34 -10.74
C VAL A 240 15.77 30.36 -11.65
N ASP A 241 16.06 30.31 -12.94
CA ASP A 241 15.42 31.15 -13.95
C ASP A 241 14.15 30.47 -14.52
N ARG A 242 14.23 29.14 -14.72
CA ARG A 242 13.13 28.34 -15.28
C ARG A 242 13.24 26.89 -14.83
N VAL A 243 12.09 26.21 -14.75
CA VAL A 243 11.97 24.78 -14.44
C VAL A 243 11.32 24.09 -15.64
N ASP A 244 12.05 23.18 -16.25
CA ASP A 244 11.61 22.38 -17.39
C ASP A 244 11.67 20.89 -17.04
N ASP A 245 10.99 20.05 -17.83
CA ASP A 245 11.04 18.59 -17.78
C ASP A 245 10.91 17.95 -16.38
N PHE A 246 10.13 18.59 -15.50
CA PHE A 246 9.84 18.00 -14.18
C PHE A 246 8.94 16.78 -14.32
N HIS A 247 9.47 15.62 -13.94
CA HIS A 247 8.77 14.35 -13.81
C HIS A 247 8.98 13.79 -12.41
N ALA A 248 7.91 13.27 -11.80
CA ALA A 248 7.99 12.56 -10.54
C ALA A 248 7.19 11.28 -10.62
N TRP A 249 7.64 10.21 -9.97
CA TRP A 249 6.94 8.93 -9.93
C TRP A 249 7.24 8.19 -8.63
N GLN A 250 6.40 7.21 -8.30
CA GLN A 250 6.63 6.34 -7.16
C GLN A 250 7.27 5.01 -7.59
N ILE A 251 8.23 4.55 -6.80
CA ILE A 251 8.76 3.18 -6.89
C ILE A 251 7.90 2.24 -6.03
N CYS A 252 7.56 2.70 -4.82
CA CYS A 252 6.60 2.07 -3.91
C CYS A 252 5.89 3.17 -3.10
N SER A 253 5.08 2.80 -2.11
CA SER A 253 4.31 3.78 -1.33
C SER A 253 5.17 4.76 -0.51
N GLN A 254 6.44 4.42 -0.30
CA GLN A 254 7.38 5.18 0.53
C GLN A 254 8.55 5.81 -0.23
N ILE A 255 8.70 5.53 -1.53
CA ILE A 255 9.83 6.02 -2.32
C ILE A 255 9.31 6.74 -3.55
N THR A 256 9.45 8.06 -3.52
CA THR A 256 9.16 8.98 -4.63
C THR A 256 10.47 9.43 -5.24
N VAL A 257 10.56 9.32 -6.57
CA VAL A 257 11.71 9.75 -7.36
C VAL A 257 11.29 10.91 -8.25
N ALA A 258 12.17 11.90 -8.43
CA ALA A 258 11.95 12.98 -9.38
C ALA A 258 13.16 13.23 -10.28
N THR A 259 12.89 13.71 -11.49
CA THR A 259 13.89 14.28 -12.40
C THR A 259 13.43 15.67 -12.79
N VAL A 260 14.34 16.63 -12.80
CA VAL A 260 14.02 18.03 -13.12
C VAL A 260 15.17 18.69 -13.85
N HIS A 261 14.83 19.49 -14.86
CA HIS A 261 15.77 20.37 -15.53
C HIS A 261 15.58 21.80 -15.01
N VAL A 262 16.66 22.41 -14.58
CA VAL A 262 16.67 23.74 -13.98
C VAL A 262 17.55 24.64 -14.82
N GLU A 263 16.96 25.67 -15.41
CA GLU A 263 17.70 26.72 -16.09
C GLU A 263 18.26 27.70 -15.07
N THR A 264 19.55 28.01 -15.18
CA THR A 264 20.23 28.94 -14.27
C THR A 264 21.20 29.84 -15.02
N GLY A 265 21.23 31.11 -14.64
CA GLY A 265 22.16 32.13 -15.12
C GLY A 265 23.44 32.26 -14.30
N VAL A 266 23.69 31.38 -13.32
CA VAL A 266 24.92 31.41 -12.51
C VAL A 266 26.15 31.05 -13.35
N GLU A 267 27.29 31.70 -13.06
CA GLU A 267 28.50 31.56 -13.87
C GLU A 267 29.57 30.67 -13.23
N THR A 268 29.46 30.42 -11.92
CA THR A 268 30.44 29.62 -11.17
C THR A 268 29.88 28.27 -10.72
N MET A 269 30.76 27.26 -10.62
CA MET A 269 30.38 25.93 -10.13
C MET A 269 29.87 25.97 -8.67
N ALA A 270 30.41 26.85 -7.83
CA ALA A 270 30.00 26.98 -6.43
C ALA A 270 28.58 27.55 -6.29
N GLU A 271 28.19 28.49 -7.15
CA GLU A 271 26.82 28.99 -7.20
C GLU A 271 25.86 27.93 -7.75
N ALA A 272 26.27 27.20 -8.79
CA ALA A 272 25.52 26.08 -9.35
C ALA A 272 25.22 24.98 -8.31
N GLU A 273 26.22 24.58 -7.53
CA GLU A 273 26.05 23.63 -6.40
C GLU A 273 25.07 24.16 -5.35
N THR A 274 25.11 25.47 -5.07
CA THR A 274 24.18 26.11 -4.12
C THR A 274 22.73 26.07 -4.63
N VAL A 275 22.51 26.32 -5.92
CA VAL A 275 21.19 26.22 -6.56
C VAL A 275 20.67 24.78 -6.49
N VAL A 276 21.50 23.80 -6.88
CA VAL A 276 21.14 22.37 -6.83
C VAL A 276 20.77 21.94 -5.41
N SER A 277 21.55 22.34 -4.40
CA SER A 277 21.24 22.04 -2.99
C SER A 277 19.89 22.61 -2.57
N ARG A 278 19.56 23.85 -2.94
CA ARG A 278 18.27 24.48 -2.61
C ARG A 278 17.11 23.77 -3.30
N VAL A 279 17.29 23.33 -4.54
CA VAL A 279 16.30 22.56 -5.29
C VAL A 279 16.08 21.19 -4.62
N HIS A 280 17.14 20.49 -4.22
CA HIS A 280 17.01 19.24 -3.46
C HIS A 280 16.24 19.44 -2.15
N ASP A 281 16.58 20.46 -1.36
CA ASP A 281 15.86 20.77 -0.11
C ASP A 281 14.37 21.07 -0.35
N ALA A 282 14.05 21.75 -1.45
CA ALA A 282 12.66 22.05 -1.81
C ALA A 282 11.90 20.77 -2.22
N LEU A 283 12.53 19.89 -3.00
CA LEU A 283 11.94 18.61 -3.41
C LEU A 283 11.73 17.67 -2.22
N ASP A 284 12.71 17.58 -1.30
CA ASP A 284 12.62 16.79 -0.07
C ASP A 284 11.42 17.21 0.79
N ARG A 285 11.19 18.53 0.96
CA ARG A 285 10.01 19.06 1.67
C ARG A 285 8.68 18.71 1.02
N HIS A 286 8.67 18.41 -0.28
CA HIS A 286 7.49 17.96 -1.00
C HIS A 286 7.36 16.42 -1.03
N GLY A 287 8.22 15.70 -0.30
CA GLY A 287 8.16 14.24 -0.19
C GLY A 287 8.81 13.50 -1.34
N VAL A 288 9.84 14.09 -1.97
CA VAL A 288 10.70 13.41 -2.95
C VAL A 288 11.92 12.83 -2.23
N ASP A 289 12.03 11.51 -2.20
CA ASP A 289 13.12 10.79 -1.52
C ASP A 289 14.41 10.77 -2.34
N HIS A 290 14.30 10.76 -3.67
CA HIS A 290 15.45 10.80 -4.57
C HIS A 290 15.18 11.72 -5.75
N ALA A 291 16.10 12.63 -6.03
CA ALA A 291 15.97 13.54 -7.16
C ALA A 291 17.24 13.58 -8.01
N THR A 292 17.07 13.74 -9.31
CA THR A 292 18.14 14.14 -10.23
C THR A 292 17.83 15.53 -10.75
N VAL A 293 18.74 16.48 -10.48
CA VAL A 293 18.64 17.86 -10.92
C VAL A 293 19.68 18.10 -12.02
N GLU A 294 19.22 18.31 -13.26
CA GLU A 294 20.09 18.71 -14.37
C GLU A 294 20.08 20.24 -14.51
N LEU A 295 21.26 20.85 -14.48
CA LEU A 295 21.39 22.28 -14.73
C LEU A 295 21.57 22.56 -16.22
N SER A 296 20.80 23.51 -16.74
CA SER A 296 20.92 24.01 -18.11
C SER A 296 21.29 25.49 -18.12
N PRO A 297 22.22 25.93 -18.97
CA PRO A 297 22.53 27.35 -19.11
C PRO A 297 21.42 28.08 -19.88
N ARG A 298 21.24 29.36 -19.55
CA ARG A 298 20.20 30.26 -20.09
C ARG A 298 20.11 30.38 -21.61
N TYR A 299 21.15 29.99 -22.33
CA TYR A 299 21.24 30.11 -23.79
C TYR A 299 21.05 28.80 -24.54
N ALA A 300 20.81 27.69 -23.84
CA ALA A 300 20.50 26.43 -24.49
C ALA A 300 19.05 26.46 -24.97
N ASP A 301 18.84 26.65 -26.27
CA ASP A 301 17.56 26.43 -26.95
C ASP A 301 17.31 24.91 -26.98
N ARG A 302 16.98 24.33 -25.82
CA ARG A 302 16.58 22.93 -25.69
C ARG A 302 15.06 22.88 -25.71
N ASP A 303 14.51 22.70 -26.90
CA ASP A 303 13.16 22.17 -27.04
C ASP A 303 13.17 20.74 -26.47
N VAL A 304 12.59 20.57 -25.29
CA VAL A 304 12.44 19.25 -24.66
C VAL A 304 11.35 18.49 -25.40
N HIS A 305 11.75 17.79 -26.45
CA HIS A 305 10.88 16.91 -27.20
C HIS A 305 10.86 15.54 -26.52
N LEU A 306 9.81 15.28 -25.72
CA LEU A 306 9.51 13.95 -25.18
C LEU A 306 9.47 12.84 -26.25
N ASP A 307 9.25 13.21 -27.52
CA ASP A 307 9.15 12.28 -28.65
C ASP A 307 10.40 12.20 -29.55
N THR A 308 11.43 13.01 -29.33
CA THR A 308 12.72 12.81 -30.02
C THR A 308 13.76 12.35 -29.01
N HIS A 309 14.04 11.05 -29.03
CA HIS A 309 15.17 10.43 -28.36
C HIS A 309 16.50 10.99 -28.88
N CYS A 310 16.85 12.21 -28.52
CA CYS A 310 18.15 12.81 -28.76
C CYS A 310 18.71 13.25 -27.41
N HIS A 311 19.69 12.48 -26.93
CA HIS A 311 20.63 12.91 -25.90
C HIS A 311 21.51 14.05 -26.42
#